data_AF-A0A376GIX4-F1
#
_entry.id   AF-A0A376GIX4-F1
#
_cell.length_a   1.000
_cell.length_b   1.000
_cell.length_c   1.000
_cell.angle_alpha   90.00
_cell.angle_beta   90.00
_cell.angle_gamma   90.00
#
_symmetry.space_group_name_H-M   'P 1'
#
loop_
_entity.id
_entity.type
_entity.pdbx_description
1 polymer ?
#
loop_
_entity_poly.entity_id
_entity_poly.type
_entity_poly.pdbx_seq_one_letter_code
_entity_poly.pdbx_strand_id
1 'polypeptide(L)'
;MFLKSLVIRNDEEIIREIPFHKGINLIVDETPSPNKTESGNGVGKTTVLRLIDFCLDGDGKNIYIDPEFKNTNQKIESFLKENNIIIVLTLIENIEDSKSRKIIIERNFLNYKNKIQKINGESLSNDEFSTKLKELIFDSNAKNPTLKQLKSKNIRDEKNKLTQTIRVLPQNVTTDAIYESLHLFWFGIDVDTSKDQLVRDKNIEERLQSRLRKDSNLSQINQSLIIINKHIDSLNLKKKSI
;
A
#
# COMPACT_ATOMS: atom_id res chain seq x y z
N MET A 1 2.91 -9.37 16.81
CA MET A 1 1.83 -8.37 16.97
C MET A 1 0.48 -9.02 16.68
N PHE A 2 -0.51 -8.80 17.54
CA PHE A 2 -1.89 -9.24 17.45
C PHE A 2 -2.83 -8.03 17.44
N LEU A 3 -4.01 -8.17 16.84
CA LEU A 3 -5.09 -7.21 17.03
C LEU A 3 -5.61 -7.36 18.47
N LYS A 4 -5.73 -6.26 19.21
CA LYS A 4 -6.31 -6.25 20.56
C LYS A 4 -7.74 -5.74 20.54
N SER A 5 -7.96 -4.59 19.93
CA SER A 5 -9.30 -4.00 19.78
C SER A 5 -9.37 -3.04 18.61
N LEU A 6 -10.56 -2.91 18.03
CA LEU A 6 -10.93 -1.87 17.09
C LEU A 6 -12.08 -1.06 17.72
N VAL A 7 -11.86 0.23 17.93
CA VAL A 7 -12.84 1.14 18.52
C VAL A 7 -13.26 2.18 17.48
N ILE A 8 -14.56 2.38 17.34
CA ILE A 8 -15.18 3.42 16.55
C ILE A 8 -15.77 4.41 17.55
N ARG A 9 -15.32 5.65 17.53
CA ARG A 9 -15.79 6.71 18.43
C ARG A 9 -16.11 7.99 17.68
N ASN A 10 -17.06 8.74 18.19
CA ASN A 10 -17.33 10.13 17.82
C ASN A 10 -16.77 11.00 18.94
N ASP A 11 -15.63 11.64 18.69
CA ASP A 11 -14.88 12.35 19.72
C ASP A 11 -14.69 11.48 20.99
N GLU A 12 -15.33 11.82 22.11
CA GLU A 12 -15.22 11.08 23.38
C GLU A 12 -16.22 9.90 23.49
N GLU A 13 -17.25 9.85 22.66
CA GLU A 13 -18.31 8.83 22.73
C GLU A 13 -17.93 7.57 21.94
N ILE A 14 -17.90 6.41 22.61
CA ILE A 14 -17.66 5.12 21.96
C ILE A 14 -18.96 4.65 21.29
N ILE A 15 -18.94 4.59 19.95
CA ILE A 15 -20.04 4.04 19.16
C ILE A 15 -19.99 2.51 19.18
N ARG A 16 -18.78 1.95 19.04
CA ARG A 16 -18.58 0.51 19.02
C ARG A 16 -17.16 0.15 19.43
N GLU A 17 -17.04 -0.86 20.28
CA GLU A 17 -15.77 -1.51 20.58
C GLU A 17 -15.83 -2.98 20.14
N ILE A 18 -14.80 -3.42 19.42
CA ILE A 18 -14.65 -4.78 18.93
C ILE A 18 -13.35 -5.33 19.53
N PRO A 19 -13.42 -6.08 20.64
CA PRO A 19 -12.26 -6.76 21.19
C PRO A 19 -11.90 -7.97 20.32
N PHE A 20 -10.60 -8.27 20.25
CA PHE A 20 -10.08 -9.48 19.62
C PHE A 20 -9.49 -10.40 20.67
N HIS A 21 -9.56 -11.70 20.42
CA HIS A 21 -9.01 -12.75 21.27
C HIS A 21 -7.93 -13.55 20.55
N LYS A 22 -7.14 -14.30 21.30
CA LYS A 22 -6.13 -15.21 20.73
C LYS A 22 -6.83 -16.28 19.92
N GLY A 23 -6.35 -16.51 18.69
CA GLY A 23 -6.92 -17.52 17.79
C GLY A 23 -7.90 -16.94 16.78
N ILE A 24 -8.93 -17.72 16.45
CA ILE A 24 -9.86 -17.38 15.37
C ILE A 24 -10.94 -16.45 15.91
N ASN A 25 -11.10 -15.30 15.27
CA ASN A 25 -12.17 -14.34 15.57
C ASN A 25 -13.18 -14.39 14.40
N LEU A 26 -14.44 -14.69 14.69
CA LEU A 26 -15.50 -14.83 13.68
C LEU A 26 -16.45 -13.64 13.76
N ILE A 27 -16.61 -12.92 12.65
CA ILE A 27 -17.59 -11.83 12.51
C ILE A 27 -18.83 -12.41 11.83
N VAL A 28 -19.81 -12.77 12.64
CA VAL A 28 -21.07 -13.39 12.20
C VAL A 28 -22.19 -12.35 12.13
N ASP A 29 -23.19 -12.67 11.32
CA ASP A 29 -24.43 -11.90 11.22
C ASP A 29 -25.50 -12.64 12.01
N GLU A 30 -25.98 -12.02 13.08
CA GLU A 30 -26.96 -12.60 14.00
C GLU A 30 -28.38 -12.10 13.70
N THR A 31 -28.62 -11.46 12.54
CA THR A 31 -29.96 -10.99 12.17
C THR A 31 -30.93 -12.19 12.14
N PRO A 32 -31.97 -12.20 12.99
CA PRO A 32 -32.91 -13.32 13.03
C PRO A 32 -33.77 -13.30 11.76
N SER A 33 -33.41 -14.11 10.76
CA SER A 33 -34.24 -14.29 9.58
C SER A 33 -35.16 -15.51 9.75
N PRO A 34 -36.48 -15.38 9.57
CA PRO A 34 -37.41 -16.51 9.59
C PRO A 34 -37.17 -17.50 8.44
N ASN A 35 -36.46 -17.08 7.39
CA ASN A 35 -36.05 -17.92 6.28
C ASN A 35 -34.51 -17.90 6.14
N LYS A 36 -33.84 -19.03 6.36
CA LYS A 36 -32.36 -19.20 6.26
C LYS A 36 -31.73 -18.86 4.89
N THR A 37 -32.51 -18.32 3.95
CA THR A 37 -32.12 -17.99 2.57
C THR A 37 -31.97 -16.49 2.31
N GLU A 38 -32.32 -15.61 3.25
CA GLU A 38 -31.98 -14.19 3.11
C GLU A 38 -30.47 -14.00 3.27
N SER A 39 -29.78 -13.73 2.17
CA SER A 39 -28.35 -13.48 2.19
C SER A 39 -28.09 -12.21 2.99
N GLY A 40 -27.40 -12.32 4.13
CA GLY A 40 -26.85 -11.19 4.91
C GLY A 40 -25.71 -10.47 4.18
N ASN A 41 -25.89 -10.16 2.90
CA ASN A 41 -24.95 -9.38 2.11
C ASN A 41 -25.23 -7.89 2.38
N GLY A 42 -24.20 -7.13 2.72
CA GLY A 42 -24.32 -5.68 2.94
C GLY A 42 -24.50 -5.23 4.40
N VAL A 43 -24.55 -6.14 5.39
CA VAL A 43 -24.59 -5.79 6.83
C VAL A 43 -23.27 -5.22 7.39
N GLY A 44 -22.26 -5.00 6.55
CA GLY A 44 -21.00 -4.37 6.97
C GLY A 44 -19.95 -5.31 7.58
N LYS A 45 -20.06 -6.64 7.43
CA LYS A 45 -19.03 -7.60 7.88
C LYS A 45 -17.63 -7.27 7.35
N THR A 46 -17.53 -7.03 6.03
CA THR A 46 -16.27 -6.66 5.37
C THR A 46 -15.77 -5.28 5.80
N THR A 47 -16.66 -4.40 6.29
CA THR A 47 -16.29 -3.05 6.75
C THR A 47 -15.31 -3.12 7.92
N VAL A 48 -15.44 -4.10 8.82
CA VAL A 48 -14.48 -4.28 9.93
C VAL A 48 -13.06 -4.50 9.40
N LEU A 49 -12.89 -5.37 8.39
CA LEU A 49 -11.59 -5.59 7.75
C LEU A 49 -11.06 -4.35 7.04
N ARG A 50 -11.94 -3.59 6.36
CA ARG A 50 -11.56 -2.33 5.69
C ARG A 50 -11.16 -1.23 6.67
N LEU A 51 -11.78 -1.18 7.85
CA LEU A 51 -11.39 -0.25 8.93
C LEU A 51 -10.02 -0.61 9.52
N ILE A 52 -9.73 -1.90 9.69
CA ILE A 52 -8.39 -2.36 10.10
C ILE A 52 -7.37 -1.99 9.02
N ASP A 53 -7.67 -2.24 7.74
CA ASP A 53 -6.80 -1.84 6.63
C ASP A 53 -6.56 -0.34 6.59
N PHE A 54 -7.61 0.45 6.81
CA PHE A 54 -7.54 1.89 6.93
C PHE A 54 -6.58 2.30 8.04
N CYS A 55 -6.71 1.78 9.27
CA CYS A 55 -5.73 2.08 10.33
C CYS A 55 -4.29 1.71 9.92
N LEU A 56 -4.10 0.61 9.19
CA LEU A 56 -2.78 0.15 8.71
C LEU A 56 -2.32 0.83 7.40
N ASP A 57 -2.57 2.13 7.22
CA ASP A 57 -2.19 2.92 6.02
C ASP A 57 -2.99 2.59 4.73
N GLY A 58 -4.24 2.13 4.87
CA GLY A 58 -5.21 2.06 3.77
C GLY A 58 -5.76 3.44 3.40
N ASP A 59 -6.33 3.59 2.20
CA ASP A 59 -6.91 4.87 1.75
C ASP A 59 -8.31 5.15 2.35
N GLY A 60 -9.00 4.11 2.82
CA GLY A 60 -10.34 4.19 3.42
C GLY A 60 -11.47 4.44 2.42
N LYS A 61 -11.16 4.66 1.14
CA LYS A 61 -12.18 4.94 0.10
C LYS A 61 -13.05 3.72 -0.15
N ASN A 62 -12.46 2.53 -0.12
CA ASN A 62 -13.19 1.26 -0.26
C ASN A 62 -14.26 1.03 0.83
N ILE A 63 -14.33 1.84 1.89
CA ILE A 63 -15.38 1.76 2.92
C ILE A 63 -16.70 2.35 2.41
N TYR A 64 -16.65 3.43 1.62
CA TYR A 64 -17.83 4.17 1.18
C TYR A 64 -17.93 4.32 -0.34
N ILE A 65 -16.94 3.88 -1.11
CA ILE A 65 -16.96 3.82 -2.57
C ILE A 65 -17.08 2.36 -3.01
N ASP A 66 -18.08 2.09 -3.86
CA ASP A 66 -18.26 0.78 -4.47
C ASP A 66 -17.12 0.49 -5.46
N PRO A 67 -16.40 -0.64 -5.34
CA PRO A 67 -15.24 -0.92 -6.19
C PRO A 67 -15.60 -1.23 -7.64
N GLU A 68 -16.83 -1.69 -7.92
CA GLU A 68 -17.28 -2.10 -9.25
C GLU A 68 -17.86 -0.92 -10.03
N PHE A 69 -18.78 -0.18 -9.40
CA PHE A 69 -19.49 0.93 -10.02
C PHE A 69 -18.85 2.29 -9.74
N LYS A 70 -17.87 2.36 -8.81
CA LYS A 70 -17.25 3.61 -8.32
C LYS A 70 -18.26 4.62 -7.76
N ASN A 71 -19.44 4.14 -7.38
CA ASN A 71 -20.48 4.94 -6.78
C ASN A 71 -20.17 5.17 -5.30
N THR A 72 -20.29 6.42 -4.86
CA THR A 72 -20.09 6.77 -3.45
C THR A 72 -21.40 6.62 -2.68
N ASN A 73 -21.39 5.84 -1.60
CA ASN A 73 -22.45 5.81 -0.61
C ASN A 73 -22.36 7.08 0.26
N GLN A 74 -23.07 8.12 -0.15
CA GLN A 74 -23.09 9.42 0.51
C GLN A 74 -23.49 9.33 2.00
N LYS A 75 -24.39 8.42 2.38
CA LYS A 75 -24.80 8.26 3.78
C LYS A 75 -23.63 7.82 4.67
N ILE A 76 -22.83 6.86 4.20
CA ILE A 76 -21.65 6.39 4.93
C ILE A 76 -20.56 7.46 4.92
N GLU A 77 -20.33 8.11 3.78
CA GLU A 77 -19.32 9.17 3.69
C GLU A 77 -19.63 10.34 4.62
N SER A 78 -20.86 10.85 4.61
CA SER A 78 -21.33 11.89 5.54
C SER A 78 -21.22 11.44 6.98
N PHE A 79 -21.64 10.21 7.31
CA PHE A 79 -21.50 9.68 8.66
C PHE A 79 -20.05 9.70 9.15
N LEU A 80 -19.09 9.30 8.30
CA LEU A 80 -17.67 9.24 8.67
C LEU A 80 -17.00 10.62 8.76
N LYS A 81 -17.42 11.59 7.93
CA LYS A 81 -16.78 12.90 7.84
C LYS A 81 -17.48 13.99 8.66
N GLU A 82 -18.80 14.01 8.70
CA GLU A 82 -19.56 15.07 9.38
C GLU A 82 -19.64 14.83 10.89
N ASN A 83 -19.63 13.57 11.33
CA ASN A 83 -19.70 13.20 12.75
C ASN A 83 -18.32 12.94 13.38
N ASN A 84 -17.24 13.53 12.84
CA ASN A 84 -15.87 13.40 13.39
C ASN A 84 -15.47 11.98 13.83
N ILE A 85 -15.80 10.98 13.01
CA ILE A 85 -15.58 9.58 13.40
C ILE A 85 -14.08 9.28 13.45
N ILE A 86 -13.61 8.81 14.60
CA ILE A 86 -12.26 8.36 14.85
C ILE A 86 -12.25 6.84 14.99
N ILE A 87 -11.37 6.21 14.21
CA ILE A 87 -11.10 4.78 14.26
C ILE A 87 -9.80 4.58 15.04
N VAL A 88 -9.87 3.83 16.13
CA VAL A 88 -8.73 3.50 16.98
C VAL A 88 -8.46 2.00 16.88
N LEU A 89 -7.32 1.63 16.32
CA LEU A 89 -6.84 0.25 16.27
C LEU A 89 -5.73 0.07 17.29
N THR A 90 -5.92 -0.87 18.22
CA THR A 90 -4.87 -1.24 19.18
C THR A 90 -4.26 -2.57 18.77
N LEU A 91 -2.95 -2.57 18.55
CA LEU A 91 -2.12 -3.77 18.39
C LEU A 91 -1.38 -4.07 19.69
N ILE A 92 -1.13 -5.35 19.96
CA ILE A 92 -0.40 -5.80 21.14
C ILE A 92 0.60 -6.91 20.77
N GLU A 93 1.77 -6.92 21.40
CA GLU A 93 2.78 -7.93 21.11
C GLU A 93 2.35 -9.33 21.58
N ASN A 94 1.84 -9.42 22.81
CA ASN A 94 1.29 -10.63 23.38
C ASN A 94 -0.12 -10.35 23.94
N ILE A 95 -1.14 -10.98 23.35
CA ILE A 95 -2.54 -10.77 23.74
C ILE A 95 -2.87 -11.33 25.13
N GLU A 96 -2.08 -12.29 25.63
CA GLU A 96 -2.23 -12.87 26.98
C GLU A 96 -1.56 -12.00 28.05
N ASP A 97 -0.64 -11.11 27.67
CA ASP A 97 0.01 -10.17 28.57
C ASP A 97 -0.47 -8.73 28.30
N SER A 98 -1.36 -8.26 29.16
CA SER A 98 -1.91 -6.90 29.08
C SER A 98 -0.88 -5.78 29.23
N LYS A 99 0.33 -6.06 29.74
CA LYS A 99 1.43 -5.10 29.90
C LYS A 99 2.44 -5.15 28.76
N SER A 100 2.31 -6.11 27.85
CA SER A 100 3.19 -6.19 26.68
C SER A 100 3.03 -4.96 25.79
N ARG A 101 4.04 -4.74 24.92
CA ARG A 101 4.12 -3.56 24.05
C ARG A 101 2.83 -3.39 23.23
N LYS A 102 2.30 -2.17 23.24
CA LYS A 102 1.11 -1.78 22.47
C LYS A 102 1.45 -0.76 21.40
N ILE A 103 0.69 -0.79 20.32
CA ILE A 103 0.69 0.24 19.29
C ILE A 103 -0.76 0.69 19.15
N ILE A 104 -1.02 1.96 19.44
CA ILE A 104 -2.35 2.57 19.33
C ILE A 104 -2.35 3.45 18.09
N ILE A 105 -3.20 3.14 17.13
CA ILE A 105 -3.29 3.82 15.85
C ILE A 105 -4.63 4.54 15.80
N GLU A 106 -4.60 5.86 15.63
CA GLU A 106 -5.82 6.68 15.54
C GLU A 106 -5.90 7.36 14.18
N ARG A 107 -7.00 7.16 13.46
CA ARG A 107 -7.24 7.80 12.17
C ARG A 107 -8.68 8.28 12.04
N ASN A 108 -8.89 9.37 11.32
CA ASN A 108 -10.21 9.82 10.88
C ASN A 108 -10.27 9.99 9.35
N PHE A 109 -11.46 10.27 8.82
CA PHE A 109 -11.71 10.41 7.39
C PHE A 109 -11.62 11.85 6.87
N LEU A 110 -11.11 12.76 7.70
CA LEU A 110 -10.97 14.18 7.40
C LEU A 110 -9.64 14.48 6.70
N ASN A 111 -9.60 15.61 6.01
CA ASN A 111 -8.43 16.06 5.25
C ASN A 111 -7.79 17.31 5.88
N TYR A 112 -6.55 17.57 5.50
CA TYR A 112 -5.81 18.79 5.87
C TYR A 112 -5.71 18.99 7.39
N LYS A 113 -6.18 20.14 7.90
CA LYS A 113 -6.03 20.56 9.30
C LYS A 113 -6.79 19.68 10.28
N ASN A 114 -7.91 19.09 9.85
CA ASN A 114 -8.76 18.27 10.72
C ASN A 114 -8.38 16.79 10.63
N LYS A 115 -7.36 16.44 9.85
CA LYS A 115 -6.90 15.07 9.70
C LYS A 115 -6.24 14.59 10.99
N ILE A 116 -6.76 13.48 11.52
CA ILE A 116 -6.16 12.75 12.63
C ILE A 116 -5.44 11.56 12.04
N GLN A 117 -4.15 11.47 12.33
CA GLN A 117 -3.30 10.36 11.96
C GLN A 117 -2.19 10.26 13.02
N LYS A 118 -2.47 9.46 14.06
CA LYS A 118 -1.59 9.35 15.22
C LYS A 118 -1.17 7.91 15.45
N ILE A 119 0.04 7.75 15.98
CA ILE A 119 0.55 6.49 16.53
C ILE A 119 1.02 6.77 17.95
N ASN A 120 0.49 6.02 18.92
CA ASN A 120 0.80 6.18 20.34
C ASN A 120 0.63 7.64 20.85
N GLY A 121 -0.34 8.37 20.30
CA GLY A 121 -0.62 9.77 20.62
C GLY A 121 0.17 10.80 19.81
N GLU A 122 1.22 10.40 19.09
CA GLU A 122 2.03 11.29 18.25
C GLU A 122 1.40 11.48 16.87
N SER A 123 1.17 12.72 16.44
CA SER A 123 0.66 13.07 15.10
C SER A 123 1.76 12.95 14.05
N LEU A 124 1.49 12.23 12.96
CA LEU A 124 2.45 11.96 11.89
C LEU A 124 1.93 12.41 10.52
N SER A 125 2.85 12.86 9.65
CA SER A 125 2.54 13.12 8.24
C SER A 125 2.27 11.82 7.47
N ASN A 126 1.78 11.91 6.22
CA ASN A 126 1.50 10.74 5.39
C ASN A 126 2.74 9.86 5.17
N ASP A 127 3.88 10.48 4.90
CA ASP A 127 5.11 9.77 4.56
C ASP A 127 5.74 9.11 5.79
N GLU A 128 5.70 9.80 6.93
CA GLU A 128 6.20 9.29 8.21
C GLU A 128 5.33 8.17 8.77
N PHE A 129 4.00 8.26 8.60
CA PHE A 129 3.07 7.29 9.17
C PHE A 129 3.30 5.87 8.66
N SER A 130 3.46 5.71 7.33
CA SER A 130 3.72 4.41 6.73
C SER A 130 5.08 3.84 7.18
N THR A 131 6.09 4.72 7.26
CA THR A 131 7.45 4.36 7.69
C THR A 131 7.47 3.93 9.16
N LYS A 132 6.82 4.71 10.04
CA LYS A 132 6.75 4.42 11.47
C LYS A 132 5.96 3.14 11.77
N LEU A 133 4.84 2.91 11.07
CA LEU A 133 4.10 1.65 11.20
C LEU A 133 4.94 0.46 10.74
N LYS A 134 5.71 0.60 9.65
CA LYS A 134 6.60 -0.46 9.18
C LYS A 134 7.66 -0.80 10.22
N GLU A 135 8.32 0.21 10.78
CA GLU A 135 9.30 0.05 11.87
C GLU A 135 8.67 -0.64 13.08
N LEU A 136 7.50 -0.19 13.54
CA LEU A 136 6.88 -0.70 14.76
C LEU A 136 6.32 -2.13 14.62
N ILE A 137 5.85 -2.52 13.43
CA ILE A 137 5.18 -3.82 13.21
C ILE A 137 6.16 -4.87 12.67
N PHE A 138 7.07 -4.47 11.79
CA PHE A 138 7.95 -5.38 11.05
C PHE A 138 9.44 -5.18 11.34
N ASP A 139 9.80 -4.25 12.23
CA ASP A 139 11.20 -3.99 12.63
C ASP A 139 12.14 -3.72 11.45
N SER A 140 11.66 -2.97 10.45
CA SER A 140 12.42 -2.66 9.24
C SER A 140 12.25 -1.21 8.81
N ASN A 141 13.40 -0.57 8.55
CA ASN A 141 13.51 0.81 8.04
C ASN A 141 13.79 0.86 6.54
N ALA A 142 13.87 -0.30 5.88
CA ALA A 142 14.13 -0.36 4.44
C ALA A 142 13.01 0.33 3.65
N LYS A 143 13.35 0.95 2.53
CA LYS A 143 12.34 1.61 1.68
C LYS A 143 11.38 0.61 1.03
N ASN A 144 11.91 -0.56 0.66
CA ASN A 144 11.15 -1.66 0.06
C ASN A 144 11.36 -2.94 0.87
N PRO A 145 10.39 -3.88 0.88
CA PRO A 145 9.02 -3.71 0.43
C PRO A 145 8.27 -2.67 1.26
N THR A 146 7.32 -1.98 0.64
CA THR A 146 6.48 -0.97 1.34
C THR A 146 5.53 -1.63 2.34
N LEU A 147 5.07 -0.89 3.34
CA LEU A 147 4.08 -1.39 4.32
C LEU A 147 2.84 -1.99 3.64
N LYS A 148 2.34 -1.32 2.59
CA LYS A 148 1.19 -1.80 1.80
C LYS A 148 1.45 -3.17 1.17
N GLN A 149 2.66 -3.41 0.68
CA GLN A 149 3.04 -4.71 0.13
C GLN A 149 3.13 -5.77 1.24
N LEU A 150 3.71 -5.42 2.39
CA LEU A 150 3.85 -6.36 3.52
C LEU A 150 2.51 -6.80 4.10
N LYS A 151 1.58 -5.86 4.30
CA LYS A 151 0.25 -6.16 4.87
C LYS A 151 -0.70 -6.87 3.89
N SER A 152 -0.44 -6.79 2.58
CA SER A 152 -1.33 -7.33 1.53
C SER A 152 -1.58 -8.84 1.64
N LYS A 153 -0.64 -9.60 2.22
CA LYS A 153 -0.82 -11.04 2.47
C LYS A 153 -1.85 -11.33 3.56
N ASN A 154 -1.95 -10.43 4.54
CA ASN A 154 -2.75 -10.61 5.75
C ASN A 154 -4.16 -10.03 5.59
N ILE A 155 -4.33 -8.97 4.80
CA ILE A 155 -5.62 -8.31 4.59
C ILE A 155 -6.21 -8.72 3.25
N ARG A 156 -7.20 -9.62 3.30
CA ARG A 156 -7.88 -10.19 2.13
C ARG A 156 -9.32 -9.68 2.02
N ASP A 157 -9.44 -8.39 1.74
CA ASP A 157 -10.71 -7.68 1.63
C ASP A 157 -11.27 -7.62 0.18
N GLU A 158 -10.44 -7.98 -0.81
CA GLU A 158 -10.77 -7.96 -2.23
C GLU A 158 -10.80 -9.36 -2.85
N LYS A 159 -11.64 -9.55 -3.86
CA LYS A 159 -11.80 -10.83 -4.58
C LYS A 159 -10.48 -11.38 -5.12
N ASN A 160 -9.61 -10.52 -5.66
CA ASN A 160 -8.31 -10.92 -6.21
C ASN A 160 -7.37 -11.47 -5.12
N LYS A 161 -7.38 -10.87 -3.93
CA LYS A 161 -6.56 -11.32 -2.79
C LYS A 161 -7.10 -12.61 -2.16
N LEU A 162 -8.40 -12.89 -2.34
CA LEU A 162 -9.02 -14.14 -1.90
C LEU A 162 -8.65 -15.31 -2.82
N THR A 163 -8.58 -15.08 -4.14
CA THR A 163 -8.22 -16.13 -5.11
C THR A 163 -6.72 -16.39 -5.17
N GLN A 164 -5.90 -15.34 -5.09
CA GLN A 164 -4.45 -15.44 -5.21
C GLN A 164 -3.79 -15.55 -3.83
N THR A 165 -3.32 -16.74 -3.48
CA THR A 165 -2.71 -16.97 -2.15
C THR A 165 -1.24 -16.57 -2.07
N ILE A 166 -0.51 -16.66 -3.19
CA ILE A 166 0.92 -16.37 -3.27
C ILE A 166 1.15 -14.96 -3.85
N ARG A 167 0.48 -14.66 -4.97
CA ARG A 167 0.61 -13.37 -5.68
C ARG A 167 -0.51 -12.40 -5.30
N VAL A 168 -0.42 -11.81 -4.11
CA VAL A 168 -1.47 -10.96 -3.52
C VAL A 168 -1.47 -9.49 -3.99
N LEU A 169 -0.42 -9.05 -4.67
CA LEU A 169 -0.30 -7.69 -5.21
C LEU A 169 -0.99 -7.57 -6.59
N PRO A 170 -1.45 -6.37 -6.99
CA PRO A 170 -2.05 -6.15 -8.30
C PRO A 170 -1.13 -6.61 -9.44
N GLN A 171 -1.63 -7.52 -10.28
CA GLN A 171 -0.83 -8.17 -11.34
C GLN A 171 -0.26 -7.18 -12.36
N ASN A 172 -0.95 -6.06 -12.59
CA ASN A 172 -0.63 -5.12 -13.68
C ASN A 172 0.58 -4.21 -13.36
N VAL A 173 1.07 -4.21 -12.12
CA VAL A 173 2.09 -3.25 -11.65
C VAL A 173 3.26 -3.95 -10.95
N THR A 174 3.21 -5.28 -10.81
CA THR A 174 4.14 -6.02 -9.96
C THR A 174 5.07 -6.90 -10.79
N THR A 175 6.38 -6.68 -10.66
CA THR A 175 7.43 -7.51 -11.29
C THR A 175 7.75 -8.72 -10.41
N ASP A 176 8.32 -9.76 -11.02
CA ASP A 176 8.80 -10.91 -10.25
C ASP A 176 9.90 -10.51 -9.24
N ALA A 177 10.69 -9.48 -9.55
CA ALA A 177 11.71 -8.93 -8.64
C ALA A 177 11.10 -8.32 -7.36
N ILE A 178 9.93 -7.67 -7.46
CA ILE A 178 9.19 -7.18 -6.28
C ILE A 178 8.72 -8.36 -5.43
N TYR A 179 8.19 -9.42 -6.05
CA TYR A 179 7.76 -10.61 -5.32
C TYR A 179 8.92 -11.35 -4.66
N GLU A 180 10.08 -11.45 -5.33
CA GLU A 180 11.28 -12.00 -4.73
C GLU A 180 11.68 -11.24 -3.47
N SER A 181 11.74 -9.91 -3.55
CA SER A 181 12.06 -9.06 -2.39
C SER A 181 11.04 -9.23 -1.26
N LEU A 182 9.76 -9.33 -1.60
CA LEU A 182 8.68 -9.54 -0.64
C LEU A 182 8.77 -10.91 0.07
N HIS A 183 9.06 -11.97 -0.68
CA HIS A 183 9.25 -13.30 -0.11
C HIS A 183 10.50 -13.36 0.77
N LEU A 184 11.62 -12.79 0.33
CA LEU A 184 12.85 -12.71 1.13
C LEU A 184 12.59 -12.00 2.46
N PHE A 185 11.87 -10.87 2.41
CA PHE A 185 11.48 -10.15 3.62
C PHE A 185 10.65 -11.02 4.56
N TRP A 186 9.64 -11.74 4.07
CA TRP A 186 8.83 -12.64 4.90
C TRP A 186 9.61 -13.83 5.45
N PHE A 187 10.73 -14.22 4.83
CA PHE A 187 11.67 -15.20 5.37
C PHE A 187 12.67 -14.59 6.37
N GLY A 188 12.57 -13.30 6.67
CA GLY A 188 13.45 -12.60 7.62
C GLY A 188 14.77 -12.12 7.00
N ILE A 189 14.86 -12.09 5.66
CA ILE A 189 16.03 -11.59 4.94
C ILE A 189 15.70 -10.17 4.46
N ASP A 190 16.31 -9.17 5.08
CA ASP A 190 16.17 -7.78 4.62
C ASP A 190 17.10 -7.55 3.42
N VAL A 191 16.51 -7.42 2.23
CA VAL A 191 17.21 -7.04 1.00
C VAL A 191 16.96 -5.57 0.76
N ASP A 192 17.87 -4.74 1.25
CA ASP A 192 17.87 -3.29 1.03
C ASP A 192 18.07 -2.92 -0.46
N THR A 193 18.49 -3.89 -1.27
CA THR A 193 18.83 -3.70 -2.68
C THR A 193 17.67 -3.88 -3.64
N SER A 194 17.47 -2.80 -4.39
CA SER A 194 16.55 -2.60 -5.50
C SER A 194 16.87 -3.45 -6.74
N LYS A 195 16.90 -4.79 -6.61
CA LYS A 195 16.95 -5.69 -7.78
C LYS A 195 15.91 -5.29 -8.82
N ASP A 196 14.72 -4.88 -8.36
CA ASP A 196 13.68 -4.33 -9.21
C ASP A 196 14.10 -3.05 -9.96
N GLN A 197 14.82 -2.12 -9.33
CA GLN A 197 15.31 -0.92 -10.00
C GLN A 197 16.39 -1.26 -11.04
N LEU A 198 17.32 -2.15 -10.70
CA LEU A 198 18.33 -2.63 -11.66
C LEU A 198 17.67 -3.31 -12.88
N VAL A 199 16.63 -4.10 -12.66
CA VAL A 199 15.84 -4.73 -13.74
C VAL A 199 15.11 -3.67 -14.57
N ARG A 200 14.53 -2.63 -13.95
CA ARG A 200 13.88 -1.52 -14.67
C ARG A 200 14.88 -0.75 -15.52
N ASP A 201 16.04 -0.39 -14.96
CA ASP A 201 17.08 0.37 -15.65
C ASP A 201 17.62 -0.42 -16.84
N LYS A 202 17.87 -1.73 -16.65
CA LYS A 202 18.24 -2.64 -17.74
C LYS A 202 17.18 -2.66 -18.85
N ASN A 203 15.90 -2.80 -18.50
CA ASN A 203 14.81 -2.83 -19.50
C ASN A 203 14.65 -1.51 -20.26
N ILE A 204 14.88 -0.36 -19.60
CA ILE A 204 14.87 0.95 -20.25
C ILE A 204 16.01 1.03 -21.28
N GLU A 205 17.21 0.62 -20.89
CA GLU A 205 18.39 0.61 -21.73
C GLU A 205 18.19 -0.33 -22.95
N GLU A 206 17.68 -1.54 -22.75
CA GLU A 206 17.38 -2.49 -23.84
C GLU A 206 16.32 -1.94 -24.82
N ARG A 207 15.32 -1.22 -24.32
CA ARG A 207 14.31 -0.55 -25.18
C ARG A 207 14.91 0.60 -25.96
N LEU A 208 15.77 1.40 -25.34
CA LEU A 208 16.49 2.49 -26.01
C LEU A 208 17.37 1.93 -27.13
N GLN A 209 18.18 0.91 -26.83
CA GLN A 209 19.02 0.24 -27.82
C GLN A 209 18.18 -0.35 -28.96
N SER A 210 17.04 -0.98 -28.65
CA SER A 210 16.12 -1.51 -29.65
C SER A 210 15.53 -0.43 -30.56
N ARG A 211 15.22 0.75 -30.01
CA ARG A 211 14.72 1.89 -30.80
C ARG A 211 15.83 2.46 -31.70
N LEU A 212 17.01 2.70 -31.15
CA LEU A 212 18.17 3.19 -31.91
C LEU A 212 18.53 2.25 -33.07
N ARG A 213 18.46 0.94 -32.86
CA ARG A 213 18.68 -0.08 -33.91
C ARG A 213 17.59 -0.09 -35.00
N LYS A 214 16.36 0.35 -34.68
CA LYS A 214 15.26 0.45 -35.66
C LYS A 214 15.34 1.72 -36.49
N ASP A 215 15.67 2.85 -35.85
CA ASP A 215 15.70 4.16 -36.51
C ASP A 215 17.00 4.40 -37.30
N SER A 216 18.05 3.61 -37.05
CA SER A 216 19.34 3.78 -37.71
C SER A 216 20.07 2.46 -37.88
N ASN A 217 20.38 2.11 -39.13
CA ASN A 217 21.27 0.98 -39.41
C ASN A 217 22.71 1.37 -39.02
N LEU A 218 23.50 0.44 -38.48
CA LEU A 218 24.88 0.73 -38.00
C LEU A 218 25.72 1.43 -39.09
N SER A 219 25.50 1.05 -40.35
CA SER A 219 26.12 1.67 -41.51
C SER A 219 25.73 3.15 -41.70
N GLN A 220 24.47 3.52 -41.46
CA GLN A 220 23.99 4.90 -41.59
C GLN A 220 24.53 5.79 -40.47
N ILE A 221 24.64 5.27 -39.25
CA ILE A 221 25.26 5.98 -38.13
C ILE A 221 26.73 6.25 -38.43
N ASN A 222 27.47 5.24 -38.91
CA ASN A 222 28.88 5.39 -39.28
C ASN A 222 29.07 6.40 -40.41
N GLN A 223 28.21 6.40 -41.43
CA GLN A 223 28.26 7.39 -42.51
C GLN A 223 28.01 8.81 -42.01
N SER A 224 27.00 9.00 -41.15
CA SER A 224 26.71 10.30 -40.53
C SER A 224 27.87 10.80 -39.66
N LEU A 225 28.51 9.90 -38.88
CA LEU A 225 29.69 10.24 -38.07
C LEU A 225 30.88 10.66 -38.94
N ILE A 226 31.11 10.00 -40.08
CA ILE A 226 32.18 10.39 -41.01
C ILE A 226 31.94 11.80 -41.56
N ILE A 227 30.70 12.14 -41.92
CA ILE A 227 30.34 13.47 -42.43
C ILE A 227 30.55 14.54 -41.36
N ILE A 228 30.06 14.29 -40.13
CA ILE A 228 30.19 15.22 -39.00
C ILE A 228 31.67 15.43 -38.64
N ASN A 229 32.46 14.36 -38.56
CA ASN A 229 33.89 14.46 -38.25
C ASN A 229 34.66 15.24 -39.32
N LYS A 230 34.37 15.00 -40.61
CA LYS A 230 34.95 15.82 -41.70
C LYS A 230 34.59 17.30 -41.55
N HIS A 231 33.36 17.60 -41.15
CA HIS A 231 32.92 18.97 -40.92
C HIS A 231 33.67 19.61 -39.74
N ILE A 232 33.81 18.88 -38.63
CA ILE A 232 34.59 19.30 -37.46
C ILE A 232 36.05 19.56 -37.85
N ASP A 233 36.67 18.66 -38.62
CA ASP A 233 38.05 18.84 -39.09
C ASP A 233 38.20 20.08 -39.96
N SER A 234 37.25 20.33 -40.87
CA SER A 234 37.26 21.54 -41.70
C SER A 234 37.13 22.83 -40.88
N LEU A 235 36.30 22.81 -39.83
CA LEU A 235 36.13 23.94 -38.91
C LEU A 235 37.38 24.14 -38.04
N ASN A 236 38.02 23.06 -37.60
CA ASN A 236 39.27 23.11 -36.85
C ASN A 236 40.43 23.65 -37.70
N LEU A 237 40.49 23.31 -38.99
CA LEU A 237 41.44 23.89 -39.94
C LEU A 237 41.21 25.38 -40.12
N LYS A 238 39.94 25.81 -40.30
CA LYS A 238 39.58 27.23 -40.38
C LYS A 238 39.92 27.99 -39.10
N LYS A 239 39.78 27.36 -37.93
CA LYS A 239 40.16 27.95 -36.63
C LYS A 239 41.67 28.10 -36.46
N LYS A 240 42.47 27.22 -37.07
CA LYS A 240 43.95 27.27 -37.04
C LYS A 240 44.53 28.22 -38.09
N SER A 241 43.77 28.59 -39.10
CA SER A 241 44.15 29.55 -40.15
C SER A 241 43.78 31.01 -39.81
N ILE A 242 43.34 31.27 -38.58
CA ILE A 242 43.15 32.59 -37.96
C ILE A 242 44.21 32.71 -36.87
#